data_AF-A0A166PNA8-F1
#
_entry.id   AF-A0A166PNA8-F1
#
_cell.length_a   1.000
_cell.length_b   1.000
_cell.length_c   1.000
_cell.angle_alpha   90.00
_cell.angle_beta   90.00
_cell.angle_gamma   90.00
#
_symmetry.space_group_name_H-M   'P 1'
#
loop_
_entity.id
_entity.type
_entity.pdbx_description
1 polymer ?
#
loop_
_entity_poly.entity_id
_entity_poly.type
_entity_poly.pdbx_seq_one_letter_code
_entity_poly.pdbx_strand_id
1 'polypeptide(L)'
;MTPYHFTLNKSTLLFFPSPDAKQGPHVVQVFIRTKRRVNASISPQASVRELTSFYIVQVDITVRTPFMLRLIYETEVRMKRVVTSLVHAHTRAPMAAEIILEGEGYSLRGHREHWEYGESLKLAWGEERVTPCPDKWIFLFTPT
;
A
#
# COMPACT_ATOMS: atom_id res chain seq x y z
N MET A 1 17.65 1.67 7.02
CA MET A 1 16.18 1.71 6.94
C MET A 1 15.64 0.36 7.38
N THR A 2 14.85 0.31 8.43
CA THR A 2 14.19 -0.93 8.89
C THR A 2 13.21 -1.41 7.81
N PRO A 3 13.20 -2.70 7.45
CA PRO A 3 12.24 -3.23 6.49
C PRO A 3 10.85 -3.17 7.11
N TYR A 4 9.96 -2.33 6.56
CA TYR A 4 8.53 -2.37 6.84
C TYR A 4 7.79 -3.16 5.75
N HIS A 5 6.68 -3.80 6.12
CA HIS A 5 5.87 -4.62 5.23
C HIS A 5 4.50 -3.95 5.00
N PHE A 6 4.00 -4.00 3.77
CA PHE A 6 2.62 -3.62 3.49
C PHE A 6 1.73 -4.84 3.69
N THR A 7 0.86 -4.79 4.70
CA THR A 7 -0.18 -5.82 4.85
C THR A 7 -1.35 -5.47 3.93
N LEU A 8 -1.74 -6.41 3.07
CA LEU A 8 -2.92 -6.26 2.23
C LEU A 8 -4.17 -6.10 3.09
N ASN A 9 -5.10 -5.27 2.63
CA ASN A 9 -6.33 -4.89 3.31
C ASN A 9 -6.11 -4.29 4.71
N LYS A 10 -4.92 -3.73 4.97
CA LYS A 10 -4.61 -2.96 6.17
C LYS A 10 -4.15 -1.56 5.79
N SER A 11 -4.55 -0.58 6.61
CA SER A 11 -4.06 0.79 6.47
C SER A 11 -2.69 0.89 7.12
N THR A 12 -1.74 1.46 6.39
CA THR A 12 -0.38 1.71 6.86
C THR A 12 -0.11 3.21 6.78
N LEU A 13 0.46 3.78 7.85
CA LEU A 13 0.96 5.16 7.84
C LEU A 13 2.42 5.15 7.39
N LEU A 14 2.72 5.90 6.33
CA LEU A 14 4.08 6.09 5.84
C LEU A 14 4.59 7.45 6.28
N PHE A 15 5.74 7.43 6.96
CA PHE A 15 6.42 8.63 7.42
C PHE A 15 7.56 8.96 6.46
N PHE A 16 7.56 10.19 5.96
CA PHE A 16 8.58 10.69 5.05
C PHE A 16 9.36 11.81 5.75
N PRO A 17 10.71 11.71 5.79
CA PRO A 17 11.51 12.82 6.24
C PRO A 17 11.32 13.98 5.26
N SER A 18 11.26 15.20 5.79
CA SER A 18 11.22 16.36 4.92
C SER A 18 12.57 16.60 4.25
N PRO A 19 12.61 16.89 2.95
CA PRO A 19 13.83 17.34 2.29
C PRO A 19 14.20 18.79 2.62
N ASP A 20 13.24 19.61 3.06
CA ASP A 20 13.43 21.02 3.40
C ASP A 20 13.29 21.18 4.91
N ALA A 21 14.29 21.74 5.59
CA ALA A 21 14.23 22.02 7.02
C ALA A 21 13.02 22.90 7.42
N LYS A 22 12.42 23.63 6.46
CA LYS A 22 11.22 24.43 6.68
C LYS A 22 9.91 23.63 6.64
N GLN A 23 9.88 22.52 5.91
CA GLN A 23 8.74 21.62 5.89
C GLN A 23 9.01 20.54 6.94
N GLY A 24 8.11 20.32 7.89
CA GLY A 24 8.27 19.23 8.87
C GLY A 24 8.12 17.86 8.19
N PRO A 25 8.46 16.74 8.87
CA PRO A 25 8.18 15.41 8.34
C PRO A 25 6.71 15.25 7.98
N HIS A 26 6.42 14.43 6.97
CA HIS A 26 5.07 14.19 6.48
C HIS A 26 4.61 12.77 6.75
N VAL A 27 3.31 12.58 6.96
CA VAL A 27 2.69 11.26 7.05
C VAL A 27 1.56 11.12 6.05
N VAL A 28 1.55 9.98 5.36
CA VAL A 28 0.52 9.64 4.39
C VAL A 28 -0.07 8.28 4.74
N GLN A 29 -1.39 8.19 4.74
CA GLN A 29 -2.06 6.90 4.84
C GLN A 29 -2.07 6.20 3.49
N VAL A 30 -1.66 4.94 3.49
CA VAL A 30 -1.70 4.04 2.34
C VAL A 30 -2.54 2.82 2.67
N PHE A 31 -3.44 2.47 1.76
CA PHE A 31 -4.25 1.26 1.84
C PHE A 31 -4.10 0.44 0.57
N ILE A 32 -3.71 -0.83 0.69
CA ILE A 32 -3.61 -1.73 -0.48
C ILE A 32 -4.74 -2.75 -0.39
N ARG A 33 -5.76 -2.60 -1.25
CA ARG A 33 -6.87 -3.53 -1.44
C ARG A 33 -6.47 -4.60 -2.45
N THR A 34 -6.91 -5.83 -2.23
CA THR A 34 -6.91 -6.84 -3.29
C THR A 34 -8.25 -6.84 -4.00
N LYS A 35 -8.23 -6.85 -5.34
CA LYS A 35 -9.44 -7.02 -6.14
C LYS A 35 -9.93 -8.45 -5.93
N ARG A 36 -11.01 -8.62 -5.15
CA ARG A 36 -11.74 -9.89 -5.13
C ARG A 36 -12.36 -10.09 -6.51
N ARG A 37 -12.12 -11.25 -7.13
CA ARG A 37 -12.87 -11.65 -8.34
C ARG A 37 -14.28 -12.03 -7.91
N VAL A 38 -15.13 -11.03 -7.63
CA VAL A 38 -16.56 -11.25 -7.46
C VAL A 38 -17.16 -11.44 -8.85
N ASN A 39 -16.99 -12.64 -9.40
CA ASN A 39 -17.82 -13.04 -10.53
C ASN A 39 -19.20 -13.37 -9.98
N ALA A 40 -20.14 -12.46 -10.25
CA ALA A 40 -21.59 -12.61 -10.37
C ALA A 40 -22.33 -13.49 -9.34
N SER A 41 -23.38 -12.92 -8.75
CA SER A 41 -24.38 -13.52 -7.85
C SER A 41 -23.92 -13.82 -6.40
N ILE A 42 -24.13 -12.79 -5.56
CA ILE A 42 -24.58 -12.84 -4.16
C ILE A 42 -24.06 -14.03 -3.33
N SER A 43 -22.90 -13.85 -2.69
CA SER A 43 -22.67 -14.40 -1.35
C SER A 43 -21.78 -13.45 -0.54
N PRO A 44 -22.21 -12.98 0.65
CA PRO A 44 -21.40 -12.14 1.53
C PRO A 44 -20.27 -12.92 2.23
N GLN A 45 -20.19 -14.24 2.03
CA GLN A 45 -19.12 -15.07 2.55
C GLN A 45 -18.07 -15.29 1.45
N ALA A 46 -16.89 -14.71 1.66
CA ALA A 46 -15.71 -15.05 0.87
C ALA A 46 -15.58 -16.57 0.82
N SER A 47 -15.45 -17.16 -0.37
CA SER A 47 -15.37 -18.61 -0.47
C SER A 47 -14.12 -19.08 0.27
N VAL A 48 -14.19 -20.25 0.93
CA VAL A 48 -13.04 -20.85 1.61
C VAL A 48 -11.83 -20.86 0.66
N ARG A 49 -12.03 -21.10 -0.64
CA ARG A 49 -10.97 -21.10 -1.66
C ARG A 49 -10.31 -19.74 -1.88
N GLU A 50 -11.04 -18.63 -1.84
CA GLU A 50 -10.47 -17.27 -1.93
C GLU A 50 -9.74 -16.87 -0.65
N LEU A 51 -10.31 -17.22 0.52
CA LEU A 51 -9.60 -17.08 1.79
C LEU A 51 -8.37 -17.98 1.83
N THR A 52 -8.42 -19.15 1.21
CA THR A 52 -7.28 -20.07 1.10
C THR A 52 -6.27 -19.51 0.12
N SER A 53 -6.63 -18.90 -1.02
CA SER A 53 -5.67 -18.20 -1.88
C SER A 53 -5.06 -16.98 -1.18
N PHE A 54 -5.85 -16.24 -0.39
CA PHE A 54 -5.38 -15.13 0.44
C PHE A 54 -4.42 -15.58 1.54
N TYR A 55 -4.74 -16.67 2.25
CA TYR A 55 -3.91 -17.25 3.29
C TYR A 55 -2.76 -18.09 2.74
N ILE A 56 -2.86 -18.74 1.59
CA ILE A 56 -1.76 -19.40 0.88
C ILE A 56 -0.77 -18.33 0.43
N VAL A 57 -1.25 -17.23 -0.15
CA VAL A 57 -0.39 -16.08 -0.42
C VAL A 57 0.14 -15.44 0.86
N GLN A 58 -0.36 -15.72 2.08
CA GLN A 58 0.25 -15.25 3.34
C GLN A 58 1.05 -16.32 4.12
N VAL A 59 0.77 -17.61 3.93
CA VAL A 59 1.22 -18.76 4.76
C VAL A 59 2.07 -19.73 3.94
N ASP A 60 1.78 -19.95 2.65
CA ASP A 60 2.73 -20.64 1.75
C ASP A 60 3.95 -19.78 1.41
N ILE A 61 3.93 -18.48 1.77
CA ILE A 61 5.10 -17.59 1.89
C ILE A 61 6.15 -18.14 2.87
N THR A 62 5.84 -19.12 3.71
CA THR A 62 6.78 -19.57 4.74
C THR A 62 7.34 -20.96 4.48
N VAL A 63 6.73 -21.83 3.65
CA VAL A 63 7.07 -23.28 3.75
C VAL A 63 7.35 -24.03 2.45
N ARG A 64 6.88 -23.68 1.25
CA ARG A 64 7.02 -24.62 0.11
C ARG A 64 7.46 -23.95 -1.19
N THR A 65 8.70 -24.28 -1.59
CA THR A 65 9.47 -23.93 -2.81
C THR A 65 10.21 -22.58 -2.82
N PRO A 66 11.58 -22.59 -2.88
CA PRO A 66 12.40 -21.37 -2.93
C PRO A 66 12.07 -20.41 -4.09
N PHE A 67 11.55 -20.93 -5.21
CA PHE A 67 11.24 -20.13 -6.39
C PHE A 67 10.00 -19.24 -6.19
N MET A 68 8.93 -19.78 -5.58
CA MET A 68 7.71 -19.01 -5.28
C MET A 68 7.97 -17.93 -4.23
N LEU A 69 8.76 -18.25 -3.21
CA LEU A 69 9.16 -17.27 -2.19
C LEU A 69 9.92 -16.10 -2.79
N ARG A 70 10.80 -16.37 -3.76
CA ARG A 70 11.58 -15.34 -4.45
C ARG A 70 10.67 -14.41 -5.26
N LEU A 71 9.76 -14.95 -6.07
CA LEU A 71 8.86 -14.13 -6.88
C LEU A 71 7.95 -13.25 -6.00
N ILE A 72 7.45 -13.79 -4.90
CA ILE A 72 6.59 -13.05 -3.96
C ILE A 72 7.39 -11.95 -3.25
N TYR A 73 8.57 -12.29 -2.74
CA TYR A 73 9.44 -11.31 -2.09
C TYR A 73 9.83 -10.19 -3.05
N GLU A 74 10.21 -10.53 -4.29
CA GLU A 74 10.55 -9.55 -5.32
C GLU A 74 9.34 -8.68 -5.69
N THR A 75 8.15 -9.26 -5.78
CA THR A 75 6.89 -8.52 -6.02
C THR A 75 6.58 -7.56 -4.88
N GLU A 76 6.66 -8.02 -3.63
CA GLU A 76 6.41 -7.19 -2.45
C GLU A 76 7.43 -6.04 -2.36
N VAL A 77 8.72 -6.34 -2.53
CA VAL A 77 9.79 -5.33 -2.53
C VAL A 77 9.56 -4.32 -3.65
N ARG A 78 9.18 -4.76 -4.86
CA ARG A 78 8.92 -3.88 -5.99
C ARG A 78 7.70 -3.00 -5.76
N MET A 79 6.58 -3.58 -5.34
CA MET A 79 5.37 -2.83 -4.98
C MET A 79 5.68 -1.80 -3.90
N LYS A 80 6.40 -2.19 -2.86
CA LYS A 80 6.82 -1.29 -1.79
C LYS A 80 7.62 -0.12 -2.32
N ARG A 81 8.65 -0.38 -3.13
CA ARG A 81 9.49 0.68 -3.71
C ARG A 81 8.66 1.64 -4.55
N VAL A 82 7.77 1.12 -5.39
CA VAL A 82 6.95 1.94 -6.28
C VAL A 82 5.96 2.78 -5.48
N VAL A 83 5.19 2.18 -4.56
CA VAL A 83 4.23 2.89 -3.70
C VAL A 83 4.95 3.95 -2.85
N THR A 84 6.09 3.62 -2.23
CA THR A 84 6.85 4.58 -1.44
C THR A 84 7.33 5.76 -2.29
N SER A 85 7.91 5.47 -3.45
CA SER A 85 8.45 6.50 -4.34
C SER A 85 7.35 7.42 -4.86
N LEU A 86 6.18 6.83 -5.16
CA LEU A 86 5.03 7.56 -5.65
C LEU A 86 4.44 8.49 -4.60
N VAL A 87 4.22 7.95 -3.40
CA VAL A 87 3.69 8.73 -2.28
C VAL A 87 4.67 9.83 -1.88
N HIS A 88 5.98 9.55 -1.93
CA HIS A 88 7.03 10.55 -1.69
C HIS A 88 7.10 11.61 -2.79
N ALA A 89 6.81 11.27 -4.04
CA ALA A 89 6.72 12.25 -5.12
C ALA A 89 5.50 13.16 -4.92
N HIS A 90 4.37 12.59 -4.50
CA HIS A 90 3.14 13.33 -4.21
C HIS A 90 3.31 14.39 -3.12
N THR A 91 4.15 14.15 -2.09
CA THR A 91 4.40 15.17 -1.06
C THR A 91 5.17 16.39 -1.58
N ARG A 92 5.77 16.30 -2.77
CA ARG A 92 6.64 17.33 -3.34
C ARG A 92 6.05 18.04 -4.55
N ALA A 93 5.14 17.37 -5.26
CA ALA A 93 4.56 17.89 -6.48
C ALA A 93 3.10 17.42 -6.62
N PRO A 94 2.23 18.26 -7.23
CA PRO A 94 0.90 17.82 -7.63
C PRO A 94 1.00 16.55 -8.49
N MET A 95 0.24 15.52 -8.09
CA MET A 95 0.17 14.26 -8.80
C MET A 95 -1.26 14.01 -9.28
N ALA A 96 -1.41 13.22 -10.35
CA ALA A 96 -2.71 12.79 -10.83
C ALA A 96 -3.52 12.08 -9.73
N ALA A 97 -4.85 12.22 -9.76
CA ALA A 97 -5.75 11.58 -8.81
C ALA A 97 -5.80 10.06 -9.00
N GLU A 98 -5.49 9.56 -10.19
CA GLU A 98 -5.43 8.14 -10.50
C GLU A 98 -4.12 7.78 -11.22
N ILE A 99 -3.64 6.57 -10.96
CA ILE A 99 -2.44 5.98 -11.53
C ILE A 99 -2.67 4.49 -11.76
N ILE A 100 -2.05 3.95 -12.81
CA ILE A 100 -2.03 2.52 -13.08
C ILE A 100 -0.58 2.11 -13.25
N LEU A 101 -0.18 1.08 -12.52
CA LEU A 101 1.15 0.53 -12.55
C LEU A 101 1.04 -0.93 -13.00
N GLU A 102 1.68 -1.26 -14.11
CA GLU A 102 1.74 -2.61 -14.64
C GLU A 102 3.04 -3.28 -14.19
N GLY A 103 2.90 -4.44 -13.57
CA GLY A 103 4.00 -5.31 -13.17
C GLY A 103 3.93 -6.64 -13.91
N GLU A 104 4.96 -7.45 -13.73
CA GLU A 104 4.96 -8.81 -14.27
C GLU A 104 4.00 -9.67 -13.45
N GLY A 105 2.87 -10.08 -14.05
CA GLY A 105 1.86 -10.89 -13.38
C GLY A 105 0.90 -10.12 -12.46
N TYR A 106 0.94 -8.78 -12.46
CA TYR A 106 -0.02 -7.97 -11.70
C TYR A 106 -0.22 -6.56 -12.26
N SER A 107 -1.33 -5.93 -11.86
CA SER A 107 -1.56 -4.49 -12.00
C SER A 107 -1.92 -3.88 -10.64
N LEU A 108 -1.46 -2.64 -10.42
CA LEU A 108 -1.74 -1.86 -9.22
C LEU A 108 -2.36 -0.53 -9.62
N ARG A 109 -3.66 -0.37 -9.41
CA ARG A 109 -4.38 0.88 -9.67
C ARG A 109 -4.45 1.71 -8.40
N GLY A 110 -3.71 2.81 -8.35
CA GLY A 110 -3.77 3.77 -7.25
C GLY A 110 -4.81 4.84 -7.54
N HIS A 111 -5.62 5.20 -6.54
CA HIS A 111 -6.39 6.43 -6.56
C HIS A 111 -6.17 7.19 -5.26
N ARG A 112 -6.26 8.50 -5.36
CA ARG A 112 -6.07 9.43 -4.27
C ARG A 112 -7.42 9.92 -3.78
N GLU A 113 -7.59 9.94 -2.47
CA GLU A 113 -8.79 10.45 -1.82
C GLU A 113 -8.39 11.43 -0.73
N HIS A 114 -9.26 12.39 -0.45
CA HIS A 114 -9.09 13.27 0.69
C HIS A 114 -9.06 12.47 2.01
N TRP A 115 -8.15 12.84 2.92
CA TRP A 115 -7.94 12.18 4.20
C TRP A 115 -8.50 13.01 5.36
N GLU A 116 -9.83 13.10 5.43
CA GLU A 116 -10.56 13.87 6.45
C GLU A 116 -10.07 13.60 7.88
N TYR A 117 -9.91 12.32 8.24
CA TYR A 117 -9.42 11.96 9.57
C TYR A 117 -7.98 12.40 9.82
N GLY A 118 -7.14 12.39 8.78
CA GLY A 118 -5.73 12.73 8.86
C GLY A 118 -5.48 14.10 9.40
N GLU A 119 -6.29 15.09 9.00
CA GLU A 119 -6.16 16.48 9.42
C GLU A 119 -6.32 16.69 10.93
N SER A 120 -7.09 15.82 11.58
CA SER A 120 -7.32 15.86 13.03
C SER A 120 -6.25 15.15 13.85
N LEU A 121 -5.38 14.34 13.22
CA LEU A 121 -4.39 13.54 13.92
C LEU A 121 -3.20 14.37 14.38
N LYS A 122 -2.87 14.25 15.67
CA LYS A 122 -1.64 14.79 16.25
C LYS A 122 -0.59 13.69 16.28
N LEU A 123 0.29 13.69 15.27
CA LEU A 123 1.31 12.66 15.09
C LEU A 123 2.70 13.23 15.36
N ALA A 124 3.59 12.39 15.88
CA ALA A 124 4.99 12.71 16.14
C ALA A 124 5.90 11.56 15.72
N TRP A 125 7.12 11.90 15.31
CA TRP A 125 8.19 10.95 15.02
C TRP A 125 9.39 11.31 15.90
N GLY A 126 9.50 10.62 17.04
CA GLY A 126 10.38 11.09 18.12
C GLY A 126 9.84 12.39 18.68
N GLU A 127 10.71 13.40 18.77
CA GLU A 127 10.36 14.74 19.27
C GLU A 127 9.78 15.66 18.17
N GLU A 128 9.80 15.22 16.90
CA GLU A 128 9.34 16.03 15.78
C GLU A 128 7.84 15.84 15.54
N ARG A 129 7.11 16.94 15.38
CA ARG A 129 5.72 16.89 14.93
C ARG A 129 5.65 16.56 13.44
N VAL A 130 4.74 15.66 13.09
CA VAL A 130 4.56 15.20 11.71
C VAL A 130 3.28 15.82 11.14
N THR A 131 3.38 16.36 9.93
CA THR A 131 2.25 16.98 9.23
C THR A 131 1.53 15.92 8.40
N PRO A 132 0.25 15.63 8.68
CA PRO A 132 -0.56 14.76 7.83
C PRO A 132 -0.70 15.35 6.43
N CYS A 133 -0.55 14.52 5.42
CA CYS A 133 -0.90 14.88 4.05
C CYS A 133 -2.43 15.04 3.94
N PRO A 134 -2.95 16.00 3.16
CA PRO A 134 -4.39 16.18 2.99
C PRO A 134 -5.06 15.00 2.29
N ASP A 135 -4.27 14.13 1.65
CA ASP A 135 -4.77 13.01 0.88
C ASP A 135 -4.17 11.68 1.38
N LYS A 136 -4.94 10.61 1.18
CA LYS A 136 -4.54 9.21 1.35
C LYS A 136 -4.51 8.51 -0.01
N TRP A 137 -3.75 7.43 -0.09
CA TRP A 137 -3.69 6.60 -1.29
C TRP A 137 -4.35 5.26 -1.07
N ILE A 138 -5.20 4.87 -2.00
CA ILE A 138 -5.82 3.54 -2.05
C ILE A 138 -5.37 2.85 -3.33
N PHE A 139 -4.65 1.75 -3.16
CA PHE A 139 -4.18 0.92 -4.26
C PHE A 139 -5.04 -0.32 -4.38
N LEU A 140 -5.45 -0.67 -5.59
CA LEU A 140 -6.12 -1.90 -5.92
C LEU A 140 -5.14 -2.82 -6.65
N PHE A 141 -4.70 -3.86 -5.96
CA PHE A 141 -3.87 -4.93 -6.50
C PHE A 141 -4.74 -5.96 -7.22
N THR A 142 -4.39 -6.24 -8.48
CA THR A 142 -5.05 -7.26 -9.30
C THR A 142 -3.98 -8.18 -9.90
N PRO A 143 -3.96 -9.48 -9.57
CA PRO A 143 -3.10 -10.43 -10.28
C PRO A 143 -3.62 -10.59 -11.73
N THR A 144 -2.71 -10.57 -12.70
CA THR A 144 -3.03 -10.73 -14.14
C THR A 144 -2.79 -12.16 -14.59
#